data_AF-A0A2P2MX90-F1
#
_entry.id   AF-A0A2P2MX90-F1
#
_cell.length_a   1.000
_cell.length_b   1.000
_cell.length_c   1.000
_cell.angle_alpha   90.00
_cell.angle_beta   90.00
_cell.angle_gamma   90.00
#
_symmetry.space_group_name_H-M   'P 1'
#
loop_
_entity.id
_entity.type
_entity.pdbx_description
1 polymer ?
#
loop_
_entity_poly.entity_id
_entity_poly.type
_entity_poly.pdbx_seq_one_letter_code
_entity_poly.pdbx_strand_id
1 'polypeptide(L)'
;MPNETLAKHLFHWESQPMKWAMRLRVALYLAQALEYCSSKGRALYHDLNAYRVLFDKDGDPRLSCFGLMKNSRDGKSYSTNLAFTPPEYMRTGRVTQESVVYSFGTMLLDLLSGKHIPPSHVRI
;
A
#
# COMPACT_ATOMS: atom_id res chain seq x y z
N MET A 1 -16.50 0.25 1.29
CA MET A 1 -15.99 -0.47 0.11
C MET A 1 -16.45 -1.91 0.24
N PRO A 2 -17.46 -2.34 -0.51
CA PRO A 2 -18.15 -3.61 -0.28
C PRO A 2 -17.37 -4.84 -0.76
N ASN A 3 -16.44 -4.67 -1.69
CA ASN A 3 -15.69 -5.78 -2.30
C ASN A 3 -14.33 -6.03 -1.62
N GLU A 4 -14.25 -5.82 -0.30
CA GLU A 4 -13.09 -6.12 0.54
C GLU A 4 -11.76 -5.46 0.11
N THR A 5 -10.62 -6.04 0.50
CA THR A 5 -9.26 -5.46 0.37
C THR A 5 -8.43 -6.17 -0.71
N LEU A 6 -7.36 -5.53 -1.18
CA LEU A 6 -6.35 -6.20 -2.01
C LEU A 6 -5.74 -7.39 -1.29
N ALA A 7 -5.47 -7.30 0.02
CA ALA A 7 -4.92 -8.43 0.78
C ALA A 7 -5.82 -9.68 0.67
N LYS A 8 -7.15 -9.53 0.74
CA LYS A 8 -8.08 -10.64 0.52
C LYS A 8 -7.94 -11.23 -0.87
N HIS A 9 -8.00 -10.40 -1.91
CA HIS A 9 -8.01 -10.86 -3.30
C HIS A 9 -6.64 -11.33 -3.83
N LEU A 10 -5.54 -10.89 -3.20
CA LEU A 10 -4.17 -11.18 -3.63
C LEU A 10 -3.54 -12.32 -2.82
N PHE A 11 -3.70 -12.32 -1.49
CA PHE A 11 -3.04 -13.28 -0.59
C PHE A 11 -3.97 -14.41 -0.12
N HIS A 12 -5.28 -14.14 -0.08
CA HIS A 12 -6.28 -15.05 0.51
C HIS A 12 -7.41 -15.37 -0.48
N TRP A 13 -7.06 -15.48 -1.77
CA TRP A 13 -8.01 -15.83 -2.82
C TRP A 13 -8.51 -17.26 -2.64
N GLU A 14 -9.78 -17.50 -2.99
CA GLU A 14 -10.44 -18.80 -2.79
C GLU A 14 -10.53 -19.63 -4.07
N SER A 15 -10.80 -18.98 -5.21
CA SER A 15 -11.05 -19.66 -6.48
C SER A 15 -9.85 -19.65 -7.42
N GLN A 16 -9.34 -18.46 -7.73
CA GLN A 16 -8.20 -18.27 -8.63
C GLN A 16 -7.33 -17.10 -8.20
N PRO A 17 -6.01 -17.13 -8.50
CA PRO A 17 -5.14 -15.99 -8.29
C PRO A 17 -5.64 -14.73 -9.00
N MET A 18 -5.38 -13.56 -8.41
CA MET A 18 -5.71 -12.29 -9.06
C MET A 18 -5.06 -12.19 -10.45
N LYS A 19 -5.90 -11.92 -11.47
CA LYS A 19 -5.49 -11.74 -12.86
C LYS A 19 -4.47 -10.62 -13.00
N TRP A 20 -3.47 -10.81 -13.87
CA TRP A 20 -2.40 -9.85 -14.09
C TRP A 20 -2.90 -8.45 -14.47
N ALA A 21 -3.89 -8.36 -15.38
CA ALA A 21 -4.49 -7.10 -15.77
C ALA A 21 -5.11 -6.32 -14.58
N MET A 22 -5.68 -7.03 -13.60
CA MET A 22 -6.20 -6.40 -12.38
C MET A 22 -5.05 -5.92 -11.48
N ARG A 23 -3.95 -6.67 -11.37
CA ARG A 23 -2.76 -6.24 -10.61
C ARG A 23 -2.18 -4.95 -11.17
N LEU A 24 -2.05 -4.84 -12.49
CA LEU A 24 -1.61 -3.62 -13.17
C LEU A 24 -2.59 -2.46 -12.97
N ARG A 25 -3.91 -2.73 -13.03
CA ARG A 25 -4.93 -1.72 -12.75
C ARG A 25 -4.81 -1.18 -11.33
N VAL A 26 -4.59 -2.05 -10.33
CA VAL A 26 -4.36 -1.65 -8.93
C VAL A 26 -3.14 -0.73 -8.82
N ALA A 27 -2.01 -1.10 -9.43
CA ALA A 27 -0.80 -0.27 -9.41
C ALA A 27 -1.03 1.12 -10.00
N LEU A 28 -1.69 1.19 -11.17
CA LEU A 28 -2.01 2.46 -11.84
C LEU A 28 -2.93 3.35 -11.00
N TYR A 29 -4.05 2.81 -10.51
CA TYR A 29 -5.01 3.58 -9.73
C TYR A 29 -4.42 4.05 -8.41
N LEU A 30 -3.56 3.23 -7.79
CA LEU A 30 -2.85 3.63 -6.58
C LEU A 30 -1.87 4.78 -6.86
N ALA A 31 -1.10 4.71 -7.95
CA ALA A 31 -0.20 5.80 -8.35
C ALA A 31 -0.98 7.10 -8.61
N GLN A 32 -2.09 7.04 -9.34
CA GLN A 32 -2.98 8.19 -9.59
C GLN A 32 -3.56 8.75 -8.29
N ALA A 33 -3.97 7.90 -7.36
CA ALA A 33 -4.50 8.33 -6.06
C ALA A 33 -3.44 9.05 -5.22
N LEU A 34 -2.19 8.53 -5.21
CA LEU A 34 -1.08 9.14 -4.50
C LEU A 34 -0.67 10.48 -5.13
N GLU A 35 -0.61 10.57 -6.46
CA GLU A 35 -0.37 11.80 -7.21
C GLU A 35 -1.45 12.85 -6.88
N TYR A 36 -2.73 12.44 -6.92
CA TYR A 36 -3.84 13.32 -6.55
C TYR A 36 -3.69 13.84 -5.11
N CYS A 37 -3.40 12.97 -4.14
CA CYS A 37 -3.20 13.38 -2.75
C CYS A 37 -2.04 14.37 -2.62
N SER A 38 -0.93 14.13 -3.32
CA SER A 38 0.22 15.04 -3.36
C SER A 38 -0.17 16.42 -3.91
N SER A 39 -0.90 16.46 -5.03
CA SER A 39 -1.39 17.72 -5.63
C SER A 39 -2.31 18.54 -4.71
N LYS A 40 -2.94 17.88 -3.72
CA LYS A 40 -3.80 18.49 -2.71
C LYS A 40 -3.07 18.83 -1.41
N GLY A 41 -1.73 18.80 -1.40
CA GLY A 41 -0.92 19.08 -0.21
C GLY A 41 -0.93 17.95 0.82
N ARG A 42 -1.38 16.75 0.46
CA ARG A 42 -1.45 15.56 1.32
C ARG A 42 -0.50 14.47 0.82
N ALA A 43 0.77 14.83 0.65
CA ALA A 43 1.79 13.95 0.09
C ALA A 43 2.24 12.82 1.04
N LEU A 44 1.79 12.82 2.31
CA LEU A 44 2.12 11.80 3.29
C LEU A 44 1.00 10.77 3.38
N TYR A 45 1.38 9.50 3.30
CA TYR A 45 0.49 8.38 3.52
C TYR A 45 1.14 7.40 4.51
N HIS A 46 0.43 7.10 5.57
CA HIS A 46 0.87 6.25 6.66
C HIS A 46 0.43 4.81 6.42
N ASP A 47 1.36 3.87 6.61
CA ASP A 47 1.08 2.44 6.61
C ASP A 47 0.46 1.93 5.29
N LEU A 48 0.99 2.39 4.15
CA LEU A 48 0.57 1.94 2.82
C LEU A 48 0.93 0.45 2.63
N ASN A 49 -0.09 -0.40 2.50
CA ASN A 49 0.03 -1.83 2.27
C ASN A 49 -1.26 -2.39 1.61
N ALA A 50 -1.31 -3.69 1.32
CA ALA A 50 -2.43 -4.32 0.62
C ALA A 50 -3.78 -4.24 1.37
N TYR A 51 -3.79 -3.95 2.68
CA TYR A 51 -5.02 -3.73 3.43
C TYR A 51 -5.59 -2.31 3.24
N ARG A 52 -4.81 -1.38 2.71
CA ARG A 52 -5.22 0.00 2.42
C ARG A 52 -5.84 0.18 1.04
N VAL A 53 -5.70 -0.82 0.17
CA VAL A 53 -6.34 -0.84 -1.14
C VAL A 53 -7.66 -1.61 -1.00
N LEU A 54 -8.75 -0.96 -1.38
CA LEU A 54 -10.11 -1.45 -1.22
C LEU A 54 -10.80 -1.51 -2.59
N PHE A 55 -11.79 -2.37 -2.76
CA PHE A 55 -12.57 -2.43 -3.99
C PHE A 55 -13.98 -1.85 -3.77
N ASP A 56 -14.37 -0.92 -4.63
CA ASP A 56 -15.71 -0.35 -4.62
C ASP A 56 -16.75 -1.33 -5.18
N LYS A 57 -18.01 -0.89 -5.25
CA LYS A 57 -19.15 -1.70 -5.73
C LYS A 57 -18.98 -2.19 -7.18
N ASP A 58 -18.24 -1.46 -8.00
CA ASP A 58 -18.02 -1.75 -9.42
C ASP A 58 -16.77 -2.63 -9.62
N GLY A 59 -16.06 -2.93 -8.53
CA GLY A 59 -14.84 -3.73 -8.52
C GLY A 59 -13.59 -2.93 -8.88
N ASP A 60 -13.67 -1.59 -8.84
CA ASP A 60 -12.51 -0.74 -9.09
C ASP A 60 -11.70 -0.50 -7.81
N PRO A 61 -10.35 -0.51 -7.91
CA PRO A 61 -9.49 -0.30 -6.76
C PRO A 61 -9.48 1.16 -6.31
N ARG A 62 -9.51 1.36 -5.00
CA ARG A 62 -9.53 2.66 -4.32
C ARG A 62 -8.54 2.66 -3.16
N LEU A 63 -7.85 3.78 -2.96
CA LEU A 63 -7.01 3.99 -1.79
C LEU A 63 -7.84 4.46 -0.61
N SER A 64 -7.70 3.81 0.55
CA SER A 64 -8.35 4.23 1.80
C SER A 64 -7.90 5.64 2.21
N CYS A 65 -8.82 6.49 2.65
CA CYS A 65 -8.45 7.83 3.14
C CYS A 65 -7.83 7.82 4.55
N PHE A 66 -7.95 6.72 5.29
CA PHE A 66 -7.48 6.64 6.68
C PHE A 66 -5.97 6.75 6.81
N GLY A 67 -5.20 6.28 5.82
CA GLY A 67 -3.74 6.43 5.86
C GLY A 67 -3.26 7.87 5.65
N LEU A 68 -4.12 8.80 5.23
CA LEU A 68 -3.78 10.22 5.12
C LEU A 68 -3.83 10.96 6.47
N MET A 69 -4.11 10.25 7.56
CA MET A 69 -4.10 10.76 8.93
C MET A 69 -3.18 9.88 9.78
N LYS A 70 -2.49 10.46 10.75
CA LYS A 70 -1.67 9.66 11.68
C LYS A 70 -2.58 8.88 12.63
N ASN A 71 -2.23 7.61 12.88
CA ASN A 71 -2.99 6.74 13.79
C ASN A 71 -2.92 7.19 15.27
N SER A 72 -1.92 7.98 15.66
CA SER A 72 -1.84 8.58 17.00
C SER A 72 -1.07 9.92 17.00
N ARG A 73 -1.32 10.75 18.02
CA ARG A 73 -0.53 11.96 18.31
C ARG A 73 0.94 11.65 18.61
N ASP A 74 1.22 10.44 19.11
CA ASP A 74 2.54 10.01 19.62
C ASP A 74 3.45 9.35 18.55
N GLY A 75 3.09 9.42 17.27
CA GLY A 75 4.06 9.28 16.16
C GLY A 75 4.30 7.88 15.58
N LYS A 76 3.58 6.83 16.01
CA LYS A 76 3.64 5.52 15.33
C LYS A 76 2.78 5.55 14.07
N SER A 77 3.42 5.87 12.95
CA SER A 77 2.81 5.94 11.62
C SER A 77 2.77 4.59 10.90
N TYR A 78 3.54 3.60 11.34
CA TYR A 78 3.51 2.24 10.80
C TYR A 78 2.96 1.28 11.85
N SER A 79 1.87 0.59 11.51
CA SER A 79 1.42 -0.62 12.19
C SER A 79 2.02 -1.88 11.56
N THR A 80 2.54 -1.75 10.33
CA THR A 80 3.20 -2.82 9.58
C THR A 80 4.54 -3.22 10.22
N ASN A 81 4.92 -4.49 10.05
CA ASN A 81 6.20 -5.04 10.48
C ASN A 81 7.38 -4.17 9.98
N LEU A 82 8.37 -3.92 10.86
CA LEU A 82 9.56 -3.13 10.57
C LEU A 82 10.31 -3.59 9.31
N ALA A 83 10.17 -4.86 8.93
CA ALA A 83 10.76 -5.42 7.72
C ALA A 83 10.27 -4.74 6.41
N PHE A 84 9.15 -4.02 6.43
CA PHE A 84 8.58 -3.29 5.30
C PHE A 84 8.65 -1.77 5.48
N THR A 85 9.21 -1.31 6.60
CA THR A 85 9.31 0.10 6.93
C THR A 85 10.48 0.73 6.19
N PRO A 86 10.33 1.95 5.64
CA PRO A 86 11.43 2.65 5.01
C PRO A 86 12.61 2.85 5.95
N PRO A 87 13.86 2.70 5.49
CA PRO A 87 15.04 2.77 6.35
C PRO A 87 15.20 4.12 7.05
N GLU A 88 14.83 5.21 6.39
CA GLU A 88 14.84 6.55 6.96
C GLU A 88 13.79 6.73 8.07
N TYR A 89 12.64 6.05 7.98
CA TYR A 89 11.66 6.05 9.06
C TYR A 89 12.21 5.31 10.29
N MET A 90 12.90 4.17 10.11
CA MET A 90 13.51 3.46 11.24
C MET A 90 14.51 4.32 12.02
N ARG A 91 15.21 5.23 11.32
CA ARG A 91 16.17 6.16 11.95
C ARG A 91 15.51 7.39 12.58
N THR A 92 14.45 7.93 11.96
CA THR A 92 13.93 9.27 12.30
C THR A 92 12.56 9.26 12.96
N GLY A 93 11.82 8.15 12.86
CA GLY A 93 10.41 8.05 13.25
C GLY A 93 9.46 8.92 12.42
N ARG A 94 9.91 9.47 11.29
CA ARG A 94 9.15 10.43 10.47
C ARG A 94 8.89 9.87 9.08
N VAL A 95 7.63 10.00 8.64
CA VAL A 95 7.23 9.68 7.26
C VAL A 95 7.54 10.88 6.36
N THR A 96 8.20 10.63 5.23
CA THR A 96 8.44 11.62 4.18
C THR A 96 7.70 11.23 2.90
N GLN A 97 7.82 12.03 1.84
CA GLN A 97 7.25 11.67 0.53
C GLN A 97 7.96 10.44 -0.05
N GLU A 98 9.27 10.34 0.15
CA GLU A 98 10.10 9.21 -0.27
C GLU A 98 9.70 7.93 0.47
N SER A 99 9.32 8.03 1.74
CA SER A 99 8.76 6.91 2.51
C SER A 99 7.50 6.31 1.85
N VAL A 100 6.65 7.17 1.27
CA VAL A 100 5.44 6.73 0.55
C VAL A 100 5.81 6.01 -0.75
N VAL A 101 6.80 6.52 -1.49
CA VAL A 101 7.32 5.88 -2.70
C VAL A 101 7.94 4.51 -2.37
N TYR A 102 8.68 4.40 -1.28
CA TYR A 102 9.22 3.13 -0.80
C TYR A 102 8.10 2.11 -0.52
N SER A 103 7.05 2.51 0.22
CA SER A 103 5.90 1.65 0.50
C SER A 103 5.09 1.32 -0.76
N PHE A 104 5.06 2.20 -1.76
CA PHE A 104 4.52 1.86 -3.08
C PHE A 104 5.37 0.77 -3.77
N GLY A 105 6.70 0.83 -3.63
CA GLY A 105 7.60 -0.24 -4.08
C GLY A 105 7.29 -1.59 -3.42
N THR A 106 7.00 -1.63 -2.12
CA THR A 106 6.60 -2.87 -1.44
C THR A 106 5.26 -3.39 -1.96
N MET A 107 4.32 -2.52 -2.32
CA MET A 107 3.08 -2.90 -2.99
C MET A 107 3.32 -3.53 -4.36
N LEU A 108 4.29 -3.02 -5.13
CA LEU A 108 4.66 -3.63 -6.41
C LEU A 108 5.23 -5.04 -6.21
N LEU A 109 6.03 -5.26 -5.17
CA LEU A 109 6.52 -6.60 -4.81
C LEU A 109 5.37 -7.55 -4.45
N ASP A 110 4.38 -7.07 -3.68
CA ASP A 110 3.17 -7.84 -3.36
C ASP A 110 2.42 -8.23 -4.65
N LEU A 111 2.21 -7.28 -5.56
CA LEU A 111 1.51 -7.51 -6.83
C LEU A 111 2.27 -8.46 -7.75
N LEU A 112 3.60 -8.38 -7.80
CA LEU A 112 4.44 -9.26 -8.61
C LEU A 112 4.45 -10.69 -8.06
N SER A 113 4.64 -10.84 -6.75
CA SER A 113 4.85 -12.15 -6.12
C SER A 113 3.56 -12.85 -5.69
N GLY A 114 2.46 -12.11 -5.52
CA GLY A 114 1.24 -12.61 -4.89
C GLY A 114 1.42 -12.95 -3.40
N LYS A 115 2.48 -12.44 -2.76
CA LYS A 115 2.83 -12.70 -1.36
C LYS A 115 3.34 -11.42 -0.70
N HIS A 116 3.18 -11.31 0.61
CA HIS A 116 3.74 -10.20 1.37
C HIS A 116 5.20 -10.49 1.75
N ILE A 117 6.14 -10.18 0.85
CA ILE A 117 7.56 -10.51 0.99
C ILE A 117 8.35 -9.27 1.42
N PRO A 118 9.12 -9.32 2.53
CA PRO A 118 9.97 -8.20 2.89
C PRO A 118 10.98 -7.88 1.78
N PRO A 119 11.24 -6.60 1.47
CA PRO A 119 12.19 -6.22 0.41
C PRO A 119 13.57 -6.86 0.55
N SER A 120 14.05 -7.05 1.78
CA SER A 120 15.33 -7.72 2.08
C SER A 120 15.40 -9.20 1.69
N HIS A 121 14.25 -9.84 1.43
CA HIS A 121 14.16 -11.26 1.08
C HIS A 121 13.92 -11.49 -0.42
N VAL A 122 13.82 -10.42 -1.22
CA VAL A 122 13.70 -10.52 -2.67
C VAL A 122 15.04 -10.95 -3.26
N ARG A 123 15.08 -12.07 -3.99
CA ARG A 123 16.23 -12.51 -4.77
C ARG A 123 15.90 -12.30 -6.24
N ILE A 124 16.77 -11.56 -6.95
CA ILE A 124 16.68 -11.29 -8.40
C ILE A 124 17.71 -12.16 -9.11
#